data_AF-A0AAJ5U974-F1
#
_entry.id   AF-A0AAJ5U974-F1
#
_cell.length_a   1.000
_cell.length_b   1.000
_cell.length_c   1.000
_cell.angle_alpha   90.00
_cell.angle_beta   90.00
_cell.angle_gamma   90.00
#
_symmetry.space_group_name_H-M   'P 1'
#
loop_
_entity.id
_entity.type
_entity.pdbx_description
1 polymer ?
#
loop_
_entity_poly.entity_id
_entity_poly.type
_entity_poly.pdbx_seq_one_letter_code
_entity_poly.pdbx_strand_id
1 'polypeptide(L)'
;MNQNNSGRIVITGCGIVSPLGCGTETVWRRLIEGRSGITVLPPEISEGTGVSVAGRAPSLAEDPDAGYEPERYIPPKERKRMDRFIEFALIAAQEALTQAGWQPDNERARERTETVIASGVGGFGAIADAVRTTDASFAFAELICRAFSFILGAPDSIERGEAPNCAPRMM
;
A
#
# COMPACT_ATOMS: atom_id res chain seq x y z
N MET A 1 41.82 10.21 -23.62
CA MET A 1 41.52 10.83 -22.31
C MET A 1 40.06 10.51 -21.99
N ASN A 2 39.81 9.57 -21.08
CA ASN A 2 38.44 9.19 -20.68
C ASN A 2 37.83 10.32 -19.83
N GLN A 3 36.98 11.13 -20.44
CA GLN A 3 36.15 12.12 -19.77
C GLN A 3 34.90 11.44 -19.21
N ASN A 4 35.06 10.52 -18.26
CA ASN A 4 33.94 10.04 -17.45
C ASN A 4 33.67 11.06 -16.34
N ASN A 5 33.30 12.29 -16.73
CA ASN A 5 32.89 13.33 -15.79
C ASN A 5 31.39 13.17 -15.47
N SER A 6 31.00 11.99 -15.00
CA SER A 6 29.71 11.82 -14.35
C SER A 6 29.77 12.64 -13.07
N GLY A 7 29.01 13.72 -12.99
CA GLY A 7 29.00 14.59 -11.80
C GLY A 7 28.87 13.78 -10.52
N ARG A 8 29.61 14.16 -9.48
CA ARG A 8 29.53 13.49 -8.17
C ARG A 8 28.13 13.68 -7.60
N ILE A 9 27.48 12.57 -7.27
CA ILE A 9 26.16 12.55 -6.64
C ILE A 9 26.37 12.43 -5.13
N VAL A 10 25.62 13.20 -4.35
CA VAL A 10 25.64 13.18 -2.89
C VAL A 10 24.22 13.07 -2.36
N ILE A 11 24.08 12.46 -1.17
CA ILE A 11 22.82 12.39 -0.45
C ILE A 11 22.76 13.61 0.48
N THR A 12 21.77 14.47 0.28
CA THR A 12 21.58 15.70 1.08
C THR A 12 20.51 15.56 2.14
N GLY A 13 19.65 14.55 2.05
CA GLY A 13 18.61 14.26 3.01
C GLY A 13 18.10 12.83 2.86
N CYS A 14 17.55 12.30 3.95
CA CYS A 14 16.95 10.98 4.03
C CYS A 14 15.66 11.07 4.84
N GLY A 15 14.75 10.14 4.59
CA GLY A 15 13.55 10.00 5.39
C GLY A 15 13.15 8.55 5.46
N ILE A 16 12.60 8.14 6.60
CA ILE A 16 12.37 6.74 6.90
C ILE A 16 11.01 6.56 7.56
N VAL A 17 10.23 5.63 7.01
CA VAL A 17 9.08 5.00 7.66
C VAL A 17 9.32 3.50 7.67
N SER A 18 9.40 2.90 8.85
CA SER A 18 9.82 1.50 9.00
C SER A 18 9.17 0.84 10.23
N PRO A 19 9.33 -0.48 10.40
CA PRO A 19 8.92 -1.16 11.64
C PRO A 19 9.62 -0.66 12.90
N LEU A 20 10.76 0.02 12.77
CA LEU A 20 11.44 0.68 13.89
C LEU A 20 10.89 2.08 14.20
N GLY A 21 9.86 2.53 13.49
CA GLY A 21 9.26 3.85 13.64
C GLY A 21 9.44 4.75 12.41
N CYS A 22 9.00 5.98 12.57
CA CYS A 22 9.14 7.08 11.62
C CYS A 22 10.24 8.05 12.08
N GLY A 23 10.98 8.61 11.13
CA GLY A 23 12.05 9.56 11.40
C GLY A 23 13.43 8.92 11.39
N THR A 24 14.29 9.42 10.51
CA THR A 24 15.66 8.97 10.24
C THR A 24 16.49 8.88 11.52
N GLU A 25 16.53 9.94 12.33
CA GLU A 25 17.35 9.97 13.55
C GLU A 25 16.89 8.94 14.58
N THR A 26 15.57 8.85 14.81
CA THR A 26 14.99 7.89 15.74
C THR A 26 15.25 6.46 15.26
N VAL A 27 14.97 6.16 13.98
CA VAL A 27 15.17 4.82 13.42
C VAL A 27 16.65 4.45 13.46
N TRP A 28 17.54 5.36 13.09
CA TRP A 28 18.97 5.12 13.10
C TRP A 28 19.48 4.79 14.51
N ARG A 29 19.09 5.59 15.52
CA ARG A 29 19.42 5.31 16.91
C ARG A 29 18.94 3.93 17.34
N ARG A 30 17.68 3.59 17.08
CA ARG A 30 17.09 2.29 17.44
C ARG A 30 17.78 1.12 16.74
N LEU A 31 18.21 1.32 15.49
CA LEU A 31 18.96 0.32 14.73
C LEU A 31 20.34 0.06 15.35
N ILE A 32 21.09 1.12 15.70
CA ILE A 32 22.41 1.00 16.34
C ILE A 32 22.31 0.37 17.74
N GLU A 33 21.22 0.62 18.46
CA GLU A 33 20.91 -0.03 19.73
C GLU A 33 20.49 -1.51 19.60
N GLY A 34 20.36 -2.03 18.38
CA GLY A 34 19.97 -3.43 18.14
C GLY A 34 18.49 -3.72 18.43
N ARG A 35 17.62 -2.71 18.41
CA ARG A 35 16.18 -2.93 18.59
C ARG A 35 15.59 -3.62 17.36
N SER A 36 14.56 -4.44 17.58
CA SER A 36 13.80 -5.10 16.52
C SER A 36 12.40 -4.49 16.42
N GLY A 37 11.93 -4.29 15.18
CA GLY A 37 10.57 -3.87 14.88
C GLY A 37 9.63 -5.03 14.54
N ILE A 38 10.07 -6.28 14.74
CA ILE A 38 9.23 -7.46 14.52
C ILE A 38 8.29 -7.62 15.70
N THR A 39 7.00 -7.76 15.40
CA THR A 39 5.94 -7.94 16.38
C THR A 39 5.07 -9.14 16.03
N VAL A 40 4.32 -9.63 17.02
CA VAL A 40 3.30 -10.65 16.82
C VAL A 40 2.13 -10.05 16.04
N LEU A 41 1.67 -10.78 15.04
CA LEU A 41 0.50 -10.42 14.26
C LEU A 41 -0.77 -10.73 15.05
N PRO A 42 -1.80 -9.86 14.99
CA PRO A 42 -3.12 -10.17 15.50
C PRO A 42 -3.66 -11.48 14.90
N PRO A 43 -4.45 -12.28 15.66
CA PRO A 43 -5.07 -13.50 15.15
C PRO A 43 -5.85 -13.27 13.84
N GLU A 44 -6.51 -12.13 13.72
CA GLU A 44 -7.34 -11.76 12.56
C GLU A 44 -6.52 -11.64 11.26
N ILE A 45 -5.21 -11.44 11.36
CA ILE A 45 -4.29 -11.35 10.22
C ILE A 45 -3.50 -12.66 10.04
N SER A 46 -3.18 -13.35 11.13
CA SER A 46 -2.27 -14.50 11.11
C SER A 46 -2.96 -15.86 10.94
N GLU A 47 -4.24 -15.97 11.26
CA GLU A 47 -5.00 -17.23 11.17
C GLU A 47 -5.00 -17.79 9.75
N GLY A 48 -4.69 -19.09 9.61
CA GLY A 48 -4.63 -19.78 8.32
C GLY A 48 -3.41 -19.47 7.43
N THR A 49 -2.56 -18.51 7.80
CA THR A 49 -1.38 -18.13 6.99
C THR A 49 -0.12 -18.95 7.30
N GLY A 50 -0.06 -19.58 8.47
CA GLY A 50 1.15 -20.26 8.98
C GLY A 50 2.23 -19.30 9.48
N VAL A 51 1.99 -17.98 9.49
CA VAL A 51 2.94 -16.95 9.92
C VAL A 51 2.31 -16.07 11.00
N SER A 52 2.97 -15.94 12.15
CA SER A 52 2.45 -15.20 13.32
C SER A 52 3.23 -13.93 13.65
N VAL A 53 4.25 -13.56 12.87
CA VAL A 53 5.10 -12.40 13.14
C VAL A 53 5.31 -11.55 11.88
N ALA A 54 5.43 -10.23 12.05
CA ALA A 54 5.77 -9.31 10.97
C ALA A 54 6.41 -8.02 11.48
N GLY A 55 7.13 -7.31 10.61
CA GLY A 55 7.54 -5.93 10.85
C GLY A 55 6.46 -4.96 10.38
N ARG A 56 5.77 -4.29 11.31
CA ARG A 56 4.75 -3.27 10.99
C ARG A 56 5.26 -1.91 11.46
N ALA A 57 5.09 -0.89 10.61
CA ALA A 57 5.28 0.49 11.08
C ALA A 57 4.29 0.74 12.24
N PRO A 58 4.78 1.17 13.42
CA PRO A 58 3.93 1.36 14.59
C PRO A 58 2.98 2.53 14.36
N SER A 59 1.76 2.43 14.85
CA SER A 59 0.83 3.56 14.96
C SER A 59 1.26 4.50 16.10
N LEU A 60 0.73 5.72 16.12
CA LEU A 60 0.89 6.64 17.26
C LEU A 60 0.46 6.05 18.62
N ALA A 61 -0.51 5.15 18.62
CA ALA A 61 -0.96 4.48 19.84
C ALA A 61 0.06 3.44 20.33
N GLU A 62 0.77 2.78 19.41
CA GLU A 62 1.84 1.81 19.71
C GLU A 62 3.17 2.52 20.06
N ASP A 63 3.43 3.67 19.44
CA ASP A 63 4.65 4.47 19.63
C ASP A 63 4.33 5.97 19.56
N PRO A 64 4.17 6.66 20.71
CA PRO A 64 3.84 8.08 20.73
C PRO A 64 4.93 9.00 20.15
N ASP A 65 6.18 8.54 20.12
CA ASP A 65 7.33 9.38 19.71
C ASP A 65 7.64 9.22 18.22
N ALA A 66 7.43 8.02 17.67
CA ALA A 66 7.84 7.66 16.31
C ALA A 66 6.76 6.89 15.54
N GLY A 67 5.51 6.98 16.00
CA GLY A 67 4.37 6.38 15.35
C GLY A 67 4.08 7.02 13.98
N TYR A 68 3.55 6.20 13.10
CA TYR A 68 3.03 6.60 11.80
C TYR A 68 1.73 7.42 11.97
N GLU A 69 1.79 8.68 11.52
CA GLU A 69 0.67 9.64 11.54
C GLU A 69 0.53 10.35 10.18
N PRO A 70 -0.09 9.72 9.18
CA PRO A 70 -0.29 10.31 7.87
C PRO A 70 -1.20 11.54 7.88
N GLU A 71 -2.10 11.66 8.87
CA GLU A 71 -3.03 12.79 9.04
C GLU A 71 -2.31 14.13 9.19
N ARG A 72 -1.08 14.12 9.70
CA ARG A 72 -0.25 15.32 9.87
C ARG A 72 0.32 15.85 8.56
N TYR A 73 0.44 14.99 7.54
CA TYR A 73 1.13 15.30 6.29
C TYR A 73 0.19 15.34 5.08
N ILE A 74 -0.90 14.57 5.11
CA ILE A 74 -1.74 14.32 3.94
C ILE A 74 -3.17 14.76 4.25
N PRO A 75 -3.75 15.69 3.46
CA PRO A 75 -5.13 16.11 3.63
C PRO A 75 -6.12 14.94 3.55
N PRO A 76 -7.20 14.91 4.35
CA PRO A 76 -8.14 13.79 4.38
C PRO A 76 -8.76 13.42 3.03
N LYS A 77 -8.93 14.41 2.14
CA LYS A 77 -9.48 14.19 0.79
C LYS A 77 -8.53 13.41 -0.11
N GLU A 78 -7.24 13.69 -0.01
CA GLU A 78 -6.20 13.05 -0.83
C GLU A 78 -5.90 11.66 -0.31
N ARG A 79 -5.82 11.52 1.01
CA ARG A 79 -5.54 10.24 1.67
C ARG A 79 -6.53 9.13 1.30
N LYS A 80 -7.82 9.46 1.14
CA LYS A 80 -8.85 8.49 0.70
C LYS A 80 -8.58 7.87 -0.68
N ARG A 81 -7.70 8.46 -1.48
CA ARG A 81 -7.33 8.00 -2.83
C ARG A 81 -5.95 7.33 -2.85
N MET A 82 -5.29 7.20 -1.70
CA MET A 82 -3.93 6.68 -1.58
C MET A 82 -3.94 5.32 -0.89
N ASP A 83 -3.07 4.43 -1.34
CA ASP A 83 -2.75 3.21 -0.59
C ASP A 83 -1.63 3.53 0.41
N ARG A 84 -1.51 2.73 1.47
CA ARG A 84 -0.64 2.98 2.61
C ARG A 84 0.84 3.13 2.23
N PHE A 85 1.29 2.45 1.18
CA PHE A 85 2.67 2.58 0.71
C PHE A 85 2.98 3.97 0.13
N ILE A 86 1.98 4.64 -0.47
CA ILE A 86 2.10 6.01 -0.98
C ILE A 86 2.21 6.97 0.20
N GLU A 87 1.39 6.77 1.23
CA GLU A 87 1.46 7.55 2.46
C GLU A 87 2.86 7.46 3.09
N PHE A 88 3.42 6.25 3.20
CA PHE A 88 4.80 6.05 3.69
C PHE A 88 5.84 6.78 2.84
N ALA A 89 5.73 6.68 1.51
CA ALA A 89 6.66 7.34 0.59
C ALA A 89 6.59 8.87 0.73
N LEU A 90 5.40 9.45 0.86
CA LEU A 90 5.21 10.89 1.02
C LEU A 90 5.78 11.40 2.35
N ILE A 91 5.53 10.69 3.45
CA ILE A 91 6.07 11.07 4.77
C ILE A 91 7.60 11.02 4.75
N ALA A 92 8.18 9.93 4.23
CA ALA A 92 9.62 9.80 4.10
C ALA A 92 10.23 10.85 3.16
N ALA A 93 9.59 11.13 2.02
CA ALA A 93 10.05 12.17 1.10
C ALA A 93 10.02 13.56 1.74
N GLN A 94 8.97 13.88 2.49
CA GLN A 94 8.84 15.16 3.20
C GLN A 94 9.97 15.34 4.22
N GLU A 95 10.30 14.30 4.97
CA GLU A 95 11.42 14.31 5.90
C GLU A 95 12.76 14.54 5.16
N ALA A 96 13.01 13.81 4.07
CA ALA A 96 14.22 13.93 3.28
C ALA A 96 14.39 15.33 2.68
N LEU A 97 13.33 15.91 2.12
CA LEU A 97 13.33 17.26 1.57
C LEU A 97 13.56 18.33 2.65
N THR A 98 12.97 18.13 3.82
CA THR A 98 13.17 19.02 4.98
C THR A 98 14.62 18.97 5.45
N GLN A 99 15.20 17.78 5.59
CA GLN A 99 16.60 17.60 5.99
C GLN A 99 17.56 18.20 4.94
N ALA A 100 17.26 18.05 3.66
CA ALA A 100 18.04 18.62 2.56
C ALA A 100 17.89 20.15 2.43
N GLY A 101 16.90 20.75 3.11
CA GLY A 101 16.53 22.15 2.90
C GLY A 101 16.10 22.45 1.47
N TRP A 102 15.54 21.47 0.76
CA TRP A 102 15.19 21.60 -0.67
C TRP A 102 13.74 22.00 -0.86
N GLN A 103 13.49 23.23 -1.28
CA GLN A 103 12.18 23.76 -1.62
C GLN A 103 12.26 24.58 -2.92
N PRO A 104 12.02 23.96 -4.09
CA PRO A 104 12.16 24.66 -5.37
C PRO A 104 11.06 25.72 -5.56
N ASP A 105 11.46 26.98 -5.52
CA ASP A 105 10.57 28.16 -5.54
C ASP A 105 10.31 28.71 -6.94
N ASN A 106 11.15 28.38 -7.92
CA ASN A 106 11.05 28.82 -9.31
C ASN A 106 10.93 27.65 -10.29
N GLU A 107 10.41 27.93 -11.49
CA GLU A 107 10.11 26.90 -12.50
C GLU A 107 11.36 26.11 -12.90
N ARG A 108 12.48 26.79 -13.12
CA ARG A 108 13.74 26.13 -13.50
C ARG A 108 14.23 25.15 -12.42
N ALA A 109 14.08 25.49 -11.14
CA ALA A 109 14.44 24.60 -10.04
C ALA A 109 13.53 23.37 -9.97
N ARG A 110 12.24 23.54 -10.29
CA ARG A 110 11.27 22.44 -10.38
C ARG A 110 11.57 21.51 -11.54
N GLU A 111 11.83 22.05 -12.73
CA GLU A 111 12.24 21.28 -13.92
C GLU A 111 13.55 20.50 -13.70
N ARG A 112 14.42 21.00 -12.82
CA ARG A 112 15.68 20.36 -12.44
C ARG A 112 15.56 19.36 -11.29
N THR A 113 14.36 19.20 -10.73
CA THR A 113 14.07 18.25 -9.66
C THR A 113 13.35 17.04 -10.25
N GLU A 114 14.03 15.90 -10.27
CA GLU A 114 13.43 14.64 -10.70
C GLU A 114 13.03 13.79 -9.49
N THR A 115 11.97 13.00 -9.64
CA THR A 115 11.50 12.07 -8.60
C THR A 115 11.36 10.69 -9.19
N VAL A 116 11.98 9.71 -8.55
CA VAL A 116 11.89 8.30 -8.92
C VAL A 116 11.33 7.53 -7.73
N ILE A 117 10.18 6.89 -7.94
CA ILE A 117 9.48 6.10 -6.92
C ILE A 117 9.38 4.66 -7.42
N ALA A 118 9.74 3.70 -6.57
CA ALA A 118 9.65 2.28 -6.87
C ALA A 118 8.97 1.54 -5.72
N SER A 119 8.22 0.49 -6.05
CA SER A 119 7.58 -0.41 -5.09
C SER A 119 7.59 -1.83 -5.63
N GLY A 120 7.81 -2.81 -4.74
CA GLY A 120 7.79 -4.22 -5.12
C GLY A 120 6.38 -4.79 -5.31
N VAL A 121 5.47 -4.50 -4.36
CA VAL A 121 4.11 -5.07 -4.30
C VAL A 121 3.01 -3.99 -4.20
N GLY A 122 3.38 -2.71 -4.01
CA GLY A 122 2.44 -1.63 -3.66
C GLY A 122 1.13 -1.62 -4.45
N GLY A 123 0.02 -1.28 -3.79
CA GLY A 123 -1.31 -1.29 -4.39
C GLY A 123 -2.10 -2.58 -4.13
N PHE A 124 -1.50 -3.59 -3.50
CA PHE A 124 -2.14 -4.89 -3.30
C PHE A 124 -3.44 -4.81 -2.48
N GLY A 125 -3.52 -3.91 -1.50
CA GLY A 125 -4.75 -3.70 -0.74
C GLY A 125 -5.92 -3.28 -1.65
N ALA A 126 -5.69 -2.27 -2.49
CA ALA A 126 -6.69 -1.79 -3.44
C ALA A 126 -7.10 -2.87 -4.46
N ILE A 127 -6.15 -3.68 -4.93
CA ILE A 127 -6.43 -4.80 -5.84
C ILE A 127 -7.30 -5.86 -5.14
N ALA A 128 -6.95 -6.24 -3.92
CA ALA A 128 -7.72 -7.22 -3.15
C ALA A 128 -9.15 -6.72 -2.86
N ASP A 129 -9.32 -5.44 -2.55
CA ASP A 129 -10.64 -4.85 -2.29
C ASP A 129 -11.49 -4.74 -3.55
N ALA A 130 -10.88 -4.46 -4.69
CA ALA A 130 -11.57 -4.47 -5.98
C ALA A 130 -12.16 -5.86 -6.29
N VAL A 131 -11.37 -6.93 -6.10
CA VAL A 131 -11.83 -8.32 -6.29
C VAL A 131 -12.99 -8.64 -5.37
N ARG A 132 -12.88 -8.33 -4.07
CA ARG A 132 -13.96 -8.56 -3.08
C ARG A 132 -15.25 -7.82 -3.46
N THR A 133 -15.13 -6.62 -4.00
CA THR A 133 -16.27 -5.82 -4.45
C THR A 133 -16.96 -6.48 -5.64
N THR A 134 -16.19 -7.00 -6.60
CA THR A 134 -16.72 -7.74 -7.74
C THR A 134 -17.38 -9.06 -7.32
N ASP A 135 -16.77 -9.82 -6.42
CA ASP A 135 -17.33 -11.07 -5.89
C ASP A 135 -18.65 -10.83 -5.16
N ALA A 136 -18.71 -9.79 -4.32
CA ALA A 136 -19.93 -9.40 -3.63
C ALA A 136 -21.04 -8.93 -4.61
N SER A 137 -20.66 -8.24 -5.68
CA SER A 137 -21.61 -7.78 -6.72
C SER A 137 -22.11 -8.93 -7.60
N PHE A 138 -21.27 -9.92 -7.88
CA PHE A 138 -21.66 -11.16 -8.55
C PHE A 138 -22.58 -12.03 -7.69
N ALA A 139 -22.32 -12.11 -6.38
CA ALA A 139 -23.23 -12.77 -5.44
C ALA A 139 -24.60 -12.07 -5.40
N PHE A 140 -24.64 -10.74 -5.54
CA PHE A 140 -25.89 -9.98 -5.67
C PHE A 140 -26.62 -10.28 -6.98
N ALA A 141 -25.90 -10.45 -8.09
CA ALA A 141 -26.46 -10.88 -9.37
C ALA A 141 -26.99 -12.32 -9.32
N GLU A 142 -26.28 -13.26 -8.68
CA GLU A 142 -26.79 -14.63 -8.45
C GLU A 142 -28.01 -14.64 -7.54
N LEU A 143 -28.04 -13.81 -6.50
CA LEU A 143 -29.18 -13.70 -5.59
C LEU A 143 -30.40 -13.12 -6.31
N ILE A 144 -30.22 -12.13 -7.18
CA ILE A 144 -31.28 -11.61 -8.05
C ILE A 144 -31.74 -12.68 -9.04
N CYS A 145 -30.84 -13.39 -9.72
CA CYS A 145 -31.20 -14.47 -10.65
C CYS A 145 -31.93 -15.62 -9.94
N ARG A 146 -31.50 -16.02 -8.73
CA ARG A 146 -32.19 -17.03 -7.90
C ARG A 146 -33.55 -16.53 -7.42
N ALA A 147 -33.67 -15.26 -7.03
CA ALA A 147 -34.94 -14.65 -6.66
C ALA A 147 -35.91 -14.57 -7.87
N PHE A 148 -35.39 -14.31 -9.08
CA PHE A 148 -36.19 -14.29 -10.31
C PHE A 148 -36.65 -15.68 -10.74
N SER A 149 -35.81 -16.71 -10.60
CA SER A 149 -36.21 -18.11 -10.81
C SER A 149 -37.30 -18.58 -9.84
N PHE A 150 -37.29 -18.08 -8.59
CA PHE A 150 -38.33 -18.37 -7.61
C PHE A 150 -39.68 -17.70 -7.94
N ILE A 151 -39.66 -16.48 -8.52
CA ILE A 151 -40.87 -15.74 -8.91
C ILE A 151 -41.49 -16.31 -10.21
N LEU A 152 -40.69 -16.84 -11.14
CA LEU A 152 -41.16 -17.34 -12.43
C LEU A 152 -41.55 -18.83 -12.46
N GLY A 153 -41.40 -19.56 -11.33
CA GLY A 153 -41.86 -20.96 -11.23
C GLY A 153 -41.23 -21.90 -12.27
N ALA A 154 -39.95 -21.70 -12.61
CA ALA A 154 -39.25 -22.59 -13.53
C ALA A 154 -38.90 -23.92 -12.82
N PRO A 155 -39.21 -25.09 -13.42
CA PRO A 155 -38.95 -26.38 -12.78
C PRO A 155 -37.44 -26.67 -12.69
N ASP A 156 -37.02 -27.16 -11.52
CA ASP A 156 -35.67 -27.57 -11.13
C ASP A 156 -34.97 -28.45 -12.17
N SER A 157 -34.28 -27.85 -13.14
CA SER A 157 -33.42 -28.56 -14.10
C SER A 157 -31.93 -28.33 -13.86
N ILE A 158 -31.55 -27.57 -12.83
CA ILE A 158 -30.16 -27.24 -12.45
C ILE A 158 -29.70 -28.04 -11.21
N GLU A 159 -30.25 -29.24 -10.96
CA GLU A 159 -29.67 -30.18 -9.97
C GLU A 159 -28.72 -31.22 -10.60
N ARG A 160 -28.66 -31.32 -11.93
CA ARG A 160 -27.64 -32.11 -12.62
C ARG A 160 -26.51 -31.17 -13.01
N GLY A 161 -25.43 -31.17 -12.23
CA GLY A 161 -24.25 -30.30 -12.37
C GLY A 161 -23.47 -30.46 -13.69
N GLU A 162 -24.10 -30.20 -14.83
CA GLU A 162 -23.43 -29.87 -16.08
C GLU A 162 -23.32 -28.35 -16.16
N ALA A 163 -22.09 -27.85 -16.04
CA ALA A 163 -21.79 -26.45 -16.36
C ALA A 163 -22.21 -26.17 -17.82
N PRO A 164 -22.91 -25.06 -18.12
CA PRO A 164 -23.09 -24.64 -19.50
C PRO A 164 -21.70 -24.40 -20.08
N ASN A 165 -21.38 -25.18 -21.11
CA ASN A 165 -20.11 -25.12 -21.83
C ASN A 165 -20.01 -23.80 -22.60
N CYS A 166 -19.65 -22.72 -21.91
CA CYS A 166 -19.26 -21.44 -22.50
C CYS A 166 -17.77 -21.50 -22.86
N ALA A 167 -17.40 -22.40 -23.76
CA ALA A 167 -16.15 -22.25 -24.50
C ALA A 167 -16.33 -21.17 -25.58
N PRO A 168 -15.40 -20.20 -25.73
CA PRO A 168 -15.48 -19.22 -26.79
C PRO A 168 -15.15 -19.93 -28.11
N ARG A 169 -16.14 -20.05 -29.01
CA ARG A 169 -15.92 -20.56 -30.36
C ARG A 169 -15.41 -19.40 -31.22
N MET A 170 -14.11 -19.43 -31.47
CA MET A 170 -13.40 -18.56 -32.41
C MET A 170 -13.96 -18.75 -33.82
N MET A 171 -14.53 -17.70 -34.41
CA MET A 171 -14.43 -17.35 -35.84
C MET A 171 -14.86 -15.89 -36.03
#